data_AF-A0A1J3D1Q6-F1
#
_entry.id   AF-A0A1J3D1Q6-F1
#
_cell.length_a   1.000
_cell.length_b   1.000
_cell.length_c   1.000
_cell.angle_alpha   90.00
_cell.angle_beta   90.00
_cell.angle_gamma   90.00
#
_symmetry.space_group_name_H-M   'P 1'
#
loop_
_entity.id
_entity.type
_entity.pdbx_description
1 polymer ?
#
loop_
_entity_poly.entity_id
_entity_poly.type
_entity_poly.pdbx_seq_one_letter_code
_entity_poly.pdbx_strand_id
1 'polypeptide(L)'
;LLKSGTKPDRITFVSVLSACTHAGLVEKGLEFFHSITEKHGLSHTDDHYACLVDLLARSGRFEQLKSIISEMPMKPSKFLW
;
A
#
# COMPACT_ATOMS: atom_id res chain seq x y z
N LEU A 1 3.82 -14.56 -11.01
CA LEU A 1 2.79 -14.90 -10.00
C LEU A 1 1.37 -15.04 -10.57
N LEU A 2 0.94 -14.29 -11.59
CA LEU A 2 -0.44 -14.38 -12.14
C LEU A 2 -0.69 -15.48 -13.22
N LYS A 3 0.14 -16.53 -13.31
CA LYS A 3 -0.07 -17.60 -14.31
C LYS A 3 -1.02 -18.72 -13.86
N SER A 4 -1.38 -18.78 -12.58
CA SER A 4 -2.20 -19.87 -12.02
C SER A 4 -3.72 -19.60 -12.01
N GLY A 5 -4.17 -18.45 -12.50
CA GLY A 5 -5.58 -18.04 -12.38
C GLY A 5 -6.04 -17.74 -10.94
N THR A 6 -5.12 -17.80 -9.96
CA THR A 6 -5.41 -17.48 -8.57
C THR A 6 -5.59 -15.98 -8.41
N LYS A 7 -6.71 -15.56 -7.82
CA LYS A 7 -6.96 -14.15 -7.51
C LYS A 7 -6.01 -13.69 -6.40
N PRO A 8 -5.36 -12.52 -6.54
CA PRO A 8 -4.61 -11.92 -5.45
C PRO A 8 -5.50 -11.71 -4.23
N ASP A 9 -4.94 -11.93 -3.05
CA ASP A 9 -5.56 -11.64 -1.76
C ASP A 9 -4.82 -10.51 -1.04
N ARG A 10 -5.28 -10.19 0.18
CA ARG A 10 -4.63 -9.16 1.03
C ARG A 10 -3.14 -9.43 1.25
N ILE A 11 -2.75 -10.68 1.49
CA ILE A 11 -1.35 -11.04 1.78
C ILE A 11 -0.47 -10.83 0.54
N THR A 12 -1.01 -11.14 -0.64
CA THR A 12 -0.36 -10.91 -1.93
C THR A 12 -0.05 -9.43 -2.11
N PHE A 13 -1.00 -8.54 -1.81
CA PHE A 13 -0.80 -7.10 -1.96
C PHE A 13 0.17 -6.50 -0.95
N VAL A 14 0.15 -6.93 0.31
CA VAL A 14 1.18 -6.55 1.30
C VAL A 14 2.57 -6.91 0.76
N SER A 15 2.74 -8.12 0.23
CA SER A 15 4.03 -8.57 -0.31
C SER A 15 4.52 -7.71 -1.48
N VAL A 16 3.60 -7.34 -2.39
CA VAL A 16 3.90 -6.48 -3.55
C VAL A 16 4.24 -5.05 -3.10
N LEU A 17 3.48 -4.50 -2.16
CA LEU A 17 3.72 -3.15 -1.64
C LEU A 17 5.05 -3.08 -0.89
N SER A 18 5.35 -4.03 -0.01
CA SER A 18 6.65 -4.15 0.66
C SER A 18 7.80 -4.21 -0.35
N ALA A 19 7.67 -4.98 -1.43
CA ALA A 19 8.68 -5.02 -2.49
C ALA A 19 8.86 -3.64 -3.17
N CYS A 20 7.77 -2.92 -3.43
CA CYS A 20 7.84 -1.55 -3.97
C CYS A 20 8.53 -0.59 -2.99
N THR A 21 8.22 -0.70 -1.70
CA THR A 21 8.86 0.07 -0.61
C THR A 21 10.36 -0.14 -0.59
N HIS A 22 10.83 -1.39 -0.60
CA HIS A 22 12.26 -1.70 -0.62
C HIS A 22 12.96 -1.26 -1.91
N ALA A 23 12.29 -1.35 -3.05
CA ALA A 23 12.83 -0.94 -4.34
C ALA A 23 12.70 0.57 -4.63
N GLY A 24 12.02 1.34 -3.76
CA GLY A 24 11.76 2.76 -3.96
C GLY A 24 10.81 3.07 -5.14
N LEU A 25 9.97 2.10 -5.52
CA LEU A 25 9.08 2.21 -6.68
C LEU A 25 7.76 2.90 -6.31
N VAL A 26 7.82 4.22 -6.05
CA VAL A 26 6.68 5.02 -5.56
C VAL A 26 5.45 4.89 -6.45
N GLU A 27 5.58 5.17 -7.74
CA GLU A 27 4.43 5.21 -8.66
C GLU A 27 3.78 3.82 -8.80
N LYS A 28 4.58 2.75 -8.79
CA LYS A 28 4.06 1.37 -8.80
C LYS A 28 3.40 0.99 -7.49
N GLY A 29 3.96 1.42 -6.36
CA GLY A 29 3.34 1.21 -5.05
C GLY A 29 1.93 1.83 -4.99
N LEU A 30 1.79 3.07 -5.46
CA LEU A 30 0.49 3.75 -5.54
C LEU A 30 -0.47 3.04 -6.49
N GLU A 31 -0.02 2.68 -7.70
CA GLU A 31 -0.83 1.92 -8.67
C GLU A 31 -1.38 0.62 -8.04
N PHE A 32 -0.52 -0.16 -7.39
CA PHE A 32 -0.96 -1.39 -6.73
C PHE A 32 -1.90 -1.11 -5.58
N PHE A 33 -1.62 -0.10 -4.75
CA PHE A 33 -2.45 0.26 -3.62
C PHE A 33 -3.88 0.62 -4.04
N HIS A 34 -4.06 1.47 -5.07
CA HIS A 34 -5.39 1.81 -5.58
C HIS A 34 -6.10 0.62 -6.23
N SER A 35 -5.35 -0.25 -6.92
CA SER A 35 -5.91 -1.43 -7.58
C SER A 35 -6.60 -2.41 -6.61
N ILE A 36 -6.17 -2.46 -5.33
CA ILE A 36 -6.77 -3.31 -4.28
C ILE A 36 -8.28 -3.10 -4.25
N THR A 37 -8.72 -1.85 -4.22
CA THR A 37 -10.15 -1.50 -4.17
C THR A 37 -10.75 -1.48 -5.58
N GLU A 38 -10.13 -0.73 -6.50
CA GLU A 38 -10.73 -0.42 -7.81
C GLU A 38 -10.86 -1.64 -8.72
N LYS A 39 -9.87 -2.53 -8.69
CA LYS A 39 -9.77 -3.68 -9.60
C LYS A 39 -10.08 -5.00 -8.91
N HIS A 40 -9.73 -5.11 -7.63
CA HIS A 40 -9.85 -6.37 -6.89
C HIS A 40 -11.00 -6.39 -5.90
N GLY A 41 -11.67 -5.25 -5.65
CA GLY A 41 -12.83 -5.15 -4.76
C GLY A 41 -12.51 -5.50 -3.30
N LEU A 42 -11.23 -5.40 -2.92
CA LEU A 42 -10.75 -5.63 -1.57
C LEU A 42 -10.65 -4.30 -0.82
N SER A 43 -10.82 -4.33 0.50
CA SER A 43 -10.54 -3.16 1.33
C SER A 43 -9.06 -3.07 1.68
N HIS A 44 -8.57 -1.84 1.85
CA HIS A 44 -7.26 -1.61 2.46
C HIS A 44 -7.22 -2.14 3.89
N THR A 45 -6.03 -2.53 4.33
CA THR A 45 -5.76 -3.04 5.68
C THR A 45 -4.66 -2.20 6.30
N ASP A 46 -4.48 -2.30 7.62
CA ASP A 46 -3.40 -1.59 8.33
C ASP A 46 -2.03 -1.84 7.69
N ASP A 47 -1.77 -3.09 7.28
CA ASP A 47 -0.51 -3.49 6.63
C ASP A 47 -0.34 -2.81 5.26
N HIS A 48 -1.41 -2.70 4.46
CA HIS A 48 -1.35 -1.99 3.18
C HIS A 48 -0.97 -0.51 3.37
N TYR A 49 -1.58 0.15 4.35
CA TYR A 49 -1.26 1.53 4.68
C TYR A 49 0.16 1.67 5.24
N ALA A 50 0.61 0.74 6.09
CA ALA A 50 1.98 0.74 6.63
C ALA A 50 3.03 0.70 5.53
N CYS A 51 2.88 -0.20 4.55
CA CYS A 51 3.81 -0.26 3.42
C CYS A 51 3.82 1.03 2.60
N LEU A 52 2.64 1.63 2.35
CA LEU A 52 2.54 2.84 1.55
C LEU A 52 3.08 4.07 2.28
N VAL A 53 2.81 4.18 3.59
CA VAL A 53 3.35 5.23 4.45
C VAL A 53 4.88 5.19 4.46
N ASP A 54 5.48 4.01 4.67
CA ASP A 54 6.94 3.84 4.65
C ASP A 54 7.53 4.22 3.29
N LEU A 55 6.91 3.77 2.19
CA LEU A 55 7.34 4.11 0.83
C LEU A 55 7.34 5.62 0.58
N LEU A 56 6.27 6.32 0.96
CA LEU A 56 6.14 7.77 0.75
C LEU A 56 7.06 8.58 1.68
N ALA A 57 7.22 8.14 2.94
CA ALA A 57 8.11 8.79 3.90
C ALA A 57 9.58 8.72 3.43
N ARG A 58 10.05 7.53 3.04
CA ARG A 58 11.43 7.29 2.57
C ARG A 58 11.75 8.01 1.25
N SER A 59 10.73 8.25 0.43
CA SER A 59 10.89 8.96 -0.86
C SER A 59 10.67 10.48 -0.75
N GLY A 60 10.41 11.00 0.46
CA GLY A 60 10.18 12.44 0.70
C GLY A 60 8.87 12.98 0.14
N ARG A 61 7.90 12.11 -0.16
CA ARG A 61 6.58 12.46 -0.73
C ARG A 61 5.58 12.89 0.35
N PHE A 62 5.95 13.88 1.16
CA PHE A 62 5.21 14.24 2.37
C PHE A 62 3.78 14.74 2.14
N GLU A 63 3.53 15.46 1.04
CA GLU A 63 2.16 15.93 0.73
C GLU A 63 1.23 14.77 0.37
N GLN A 64 1.70 13.80 -0.41
CA GLN A 64 0.94 12.58 -0.69
C GLN A 64 0.74 11.74 0.58
N LEU A 65 1.79 11.63 1.41
CA LEU A 65 1.72 10.93 2.69
C LEU A 65 0.61 11.51 3.59
N LYS A 66 0.51 12.84 3.69
CA LYS A 66 -0.55 13.51 4.46
C LYS A 66 -1.94 13.18 3.93
N SER A 67 -2.12 13.17 2.61
CA SER A 67 -3.40 12.78 1.97
C SER A 67 -3.78 11.35 2.37
N ILE A 68 -2.87 10.40 2.19
CA ILE A 68 -3.10 9.00 2.53
C ILE A 68 -3.46 8.83 4.01
N ILE A 69 -2.74 9.48 4.92
CA ILE A 69 -3.02 9.41 6.36
C ILE A 69 -4.41 9.99 6.68
N SER A 70 -4.82 11.06 6.00
CA SER A 70 -6.14 11.68 6.21
C SER A 70 -7.31 10.84 5.70
N GLU A 71 -7.04 9.98 4.71
CA GLU A 71 -8.00 9.06 4.11
C GLU A 71 -8.11 7.73 4.88
N MET A 72 -7.22 7.47 5.85
CA MET A 72 -7.27 6.24 6.64
C MET A 72 -8.57 6.17 7.46
N PRO A 73 -9.36 5.10 7.33
CA PRO A 73 -10.60 4.93 8.10
C PRO A 73 -10.32 4.57 9.57
N MET A 74 -9.07 4.24 9.91
CA MET A 74 -8.62 3.99 11.28
C MET A 74 -7.54 4.99 11.70
N LYS A 75 -7.42 5.21 13.02
CA LYS A 75 -6.25 5.90 13.56
C LYS A 75 -4.99 5.10 13.20
N PRO A 76 -3.91 5.76 12.73
CA PRO A 76 -2.63 5.11 12.56
C PRO A 76 -2.25 4.40 13.85
N SER A 77 -2.05 3.09 13.78
CA SER A 77 -1.62 2.29 14.92
C SER A 77 -0.33 2.86 15.47
N LYS A 78 -0.12 2.81 16.80
CA LYS A 78 1.11 3.33 17.43
C LYS A 78 2.40 2.63 16.95
N PHE A 79 2.25 1.51 16.24
CA PHE A 79 3.32 0.66 15.75
C PHE A 79 3.69 0.92 14.27
N LEU A 80 3.09 1.94 13.64
CA LEU A 80 3.28 2.25 12.22
C LEU A 80 4.42 3.27 11.95
N TRP A 81 5.11 3.77 13.00
CA TRP A 81 6.03 4.90 12.97
C TRP A 81 7.35 4.58 13.67
#